data_AF-A0AAP6RYR4-F1
#
_entry.id   AF-A0AAP6RYR4-F1
#
_cell.length_a   1.000
_cell.length_b   1.000
_cell.length_c   1.000
_cell.angle_alpha   90.00
_cell.angle_beta   90.00
_cell.angle_gamma   90.00
#
_symmetry.space_group_name_H-M   'P 1'
#
loop_
_entity.id
_entity.type
_entity.pdbx_description
1 polymer ?
#
loop_
_entity_poly.entity_id
_entity_poly.type
_entity_poly.pdbx_seq_one_letter_code
_entity_poly.pdbx_strand_id
1 'polypeptide(L)'
;MNRFTSAIRKSVDDKNWFSALFIALAMPDICGSIETPKEKNGARYRRWFNENLEQHYIFKTAYDTTKLLRPQEIERLELTAEHNAESAKILDKLKNHIIPEQILLTAEKCYALRNSCLHSGMSKDERRKFAFIPPLDGGGGSHLNFINDTLVIRIDKFCEDVCLAVDNWFESKKGDSEIQNRISELLEVSHNPFPRVYFNK
;
A
#
# COMPACT_ATOMS: atom_id res chain seq x y z
N MET A 1 -5.97 4.53 15.81
CA MET A 1 -5.17 4.21 14.61
C MET A 1 -4.00 5.16 14.37
N ASN A 2 -4.20 6.47 14.56
CA ASN A 2 -3.19 7.52 14.37
C ASN A 2 -1.77 7.18 14.90
N ARG A 3 -1.65 6.54 16.08
CA ARG A 3 -0.35 6.09 16.62
C ARG A 3 0.51 5.26 15.64
N PHE A 4 -0.11 4.44 14.79
CA PHE A 4 0.61 3.65 13.79
C PHE A 4 0.93 4.47 12.54
N THR A 5 -0.04 5.22 12.00
CA THR A 5 0.17 6.03 10.78
C THR A 5 1.15 7.16 11.01
N SER A 6 1.12 7.81 12.18
CA SER A 6 2.13 8.78 12.60
C SER A 6 3.53 8.15 12.74
N ALA A 7 3.63 6.92 13.25
CA ALA A 7 4.93 6.23 13.35
C ALA A 7 5.51 5.89 11.98
N ILE A 8 4.67 5.47 11.02
CA ILE A 8 5.09 5.23 9.63
C ILE A 8 5.60 6.54 9.00
N ARG A 9 4.80 7.61 9.03
CA ARG A 9 5.16 8.92 8.45
C ARG A 9 6.44 9.48 9.06
N LYS A 10 6.58 9.42 10.39
CA LYS A 10 7.81 9.81 11.07
C LYS A 10 9.01 8.96 10.65
N SER A 11 8.83 7.66 10.45
CA SER A 11 9.90 6.78 9.96
C SER A 11 10.32 7.15 8.53
N VAL A 12 9.37 7.56 7.67
CA VAL A 12 9.66 8.09 6.33
C VAL A 12 10.46 9.39 6.41
N ASP A 13 10.04 10.34 7.25
CA ASP A 13 10.72 11.63 7.44
C ASP A 13 12.16 11.44 7.95
N ASP A 14 12.35 10.52 8.90
CA ASP A 14 13.66 10.17 9.46
C ASP A 14 14.48 9.25 8.52
N LYS A 15 13.98 8.96 7.31
CA LYS A 15 14.59 8.03 6.32
C LYS A 15 14.85 6.62 6.87
N ASN A 16 14.13 6.22 7.91
CA ASN A 16 14.15 4.87 8.45
C ASN A 16 13.22 3.97 7.63
N TRP A 17 13.68 3.60 6.44
CA TRP A 17 12.91 2.85 5.45
C TRP A 17 12.47 1.47 5.92
N PHE A 18 13.29 0.80 6.75
CA PHE A 18 12.93 -0.50 7.30
C PHE A 18 11.77 -0.38 8.27
N SER A 19 11.83 0.56 9.24
CA SER A 19 10.72 0.79 10.16
C SER A 19 9.45 1.22 9.44
N ALA A 20 9.56 2.14 8.47
CA ALA A 20 8.42 2.59 7.68
C ALA A 20 7.76 1.42 6.94
N LEU A 21 8.54 0.63 6.20
CA LEU A 21 8.03 -0.48 5.40
C LEU A 21 7.47 -1.61 6.27
N PHE A 22 8.11 -1.95 7.39
CA PHE A 22 7.67 -3.05 8.25
C PHE A 22 6.34 -2.73 8.93
N ILE A 23 6.18 -1.50 9.43
CA ILE A 23 4.92 -1.07 10.05
C ILE A 23 3.83 -0.98 8.96
N ALA A 24 4.14 -0.40 7.79
CA ALA A 24 3.19 -0.31 6.68
C ALA A 24 2.69 -1.69 6.22
N LEU A 25 3.58 -2.67 6.05
CA LEU A 25 3.21 -4.05 5.70
C LEU A 25 2.40 -4.77 6.78
N ALA A 26 2.45 -4.32 8.03
CA ALA A 26 1.64 -4.89 9.11
C ALA A 26 0.20 -4.35 9.14
N MET A 27 -0.04 -3.15 8.61
CA MET A 27 -1.31 -2.44 8.76
C MET A 27 -2.53 -3.19 8.18
N PRO A 28 -2.49 -3.79 6.97
CA PRO A 28 -3.63 -4.53 6.45
C PRO A 28 -4.05 -5.69 7.36
N ASP A 29 -3.08 -6.31 8.03
CA ASP A 29 -3.33 -7.39 8.98
C ASP A 29 -3.94 -6.88 10.29
N ILE A 30 -3.44 -5.76 10.82
CA ILE A 30 -3.95 -5.13 12.04
C ILE A 30 -5.40 -4.71 11.79
N CYS A 31 -5.66 -3.93 10.74
CA CYS A 31 -7.01 -3.48 10.40
C CYS A 31 -7.94 -4.65 10.08
N GLY A 32 -7.49 -5.62 9.27
CA GLY A 32 -8.25 -6.82 8.98
C GLY A 32 -8.60 -7.63 10.24
N SER A 33 -7.69 -7.72 11.22
CA SER A 33 -7.95 -8.41 12.49
C SER A 33 -9.01 -7.74 13.35
N ILE A 34 -9.08 -6.41 13.28
CA ILE A 34 -10.07 -5.61 14.00
C ILE A 34 -11.45 -5.76 13.36
N GLU A 35 -11.53 -5.81 12.04
CA GLU A 35 -12.80 -6.01 11.34
C GLU A 35 -13.33 -7.44 11.45
N THR A 36 -12.48 -8.42 11.18
CA THR A 36 -12.86 -9.83 11.06
C THR A 36 -11.97 -10.70 11.97
N PRO A 37 -12.12 -10.62 13.30
CA PRO A 37 -11.21 -11.27 14.25
C PRO A 37 -11.18 -12.80 14.15
N LYS A 38 -12.27 -13.41 13.67
CA LYS A 38 -12.39 -14.87 13.46
C LYS A 38 -11.80 -15.35 12.13
N GLU A 39 -11.48 -14.42 11.22
CA GLU A 39 -10.92 -14.74 9.91
C GLU A 39 -9.43 -15.06 10.01
N LYS A 40 -8.96 -16.02 9.19
CA LYS A 40 -7.54 -16.40 9.15
C LYS A 40 -6.70 -15.21 8.69
N ASN A 41 -5.50 -15.07 9.29
CA ASN A 41 -4.58 -13.96 9.06
C ASN A 41 -4.36 -13.59 7.57
N GLY A 42 -4.05 -14.56 6.71
CA GLY A 42 -3.88 -14.27 5.28
C GLY A 42 -5.17 -13.88 4.55
N ALA A 43 -6.32 -14.43 4.95
CA ALA A 43 -7.60 -14.10 4.32
C ALA A 43 -7.99 -12.64 4.63
N ARG A 44 -7.93 -12.24 5.91
CA ARG A 44 -8.24 -10.87 6.33
C ARG A 44 -7.27 -9.84 5.77
N TYR A 45 -5.97 -10.17 5.68
CA TYR A 45 -4.98 -9.28 5.08
C TYR A 45 -5.35 -8.97 3.63
N ARG A 46 -5.62 -10.02 2.84
CA ARG A 46 -5.89 -9.86 1.41
C ARG A 46 -7.21 -9.17 1.14
N ARG A 47 -8.23 -9.50 1.93
CA ARG A 47 -9.52 -8.80 1.90
C ARG A 47 -9.32 -7.31 2.16
N TRP A 48 -8.66 -6.95 3.27
CA TRP A 48 -8.44 -5.54 3.61
C TRP A 48 -7.60 -4.81 2.55
N PHE A 49 -6.55 -5.47 2.01
CA PHE A 49 -5.77 -4.91 0.90
C PHE A 49 -6.64 -4.66 -0.34
N ASN A 50 -7.46 -5.63 -0.75
CA ASN A 50 -8.33 -5.48 -1.92
C ASN A 50 -9.33 -4.34 -1.73
N GLU A 51 -9.93 -4.23 -0.55
CA GLU A 51 -10.92 -3.20 -0.25
C GLU A 51 -10.33 -1.79 -0.15
N ASN A 52 -9.07 -1.64 0.28
CA ASN A 52 -8.52 -0.32 0.66
C ASN A 52 -7.29 0.12 -0.15
N LEU A 53 -6.56 -0.79 -0.80
CA LEU A 53 -5.29 -0.51 -1.47
C LEU A 53 -5.26 -0.91 -2.95
N GLU A 54 -6.08 -1.88 -3.39
CA GLU A 54 -6.02 -2.43 -4.75
C GLU A 54 -6.06 -1.37 -5.86
N GLN A 55 -6.89 -0.34 -5.69
CA GLN A 55 -7.02 0.79 -6.63
C GLN A 55 -5.72 1.55 -6.90
N HIS A 56 -4.71 1.44 -6.02
CA HIS A 56 -3.40 2.06 -6.18
C HIS A 56 -2.39 1.16 -6.90
N TYR A 57 -2.67 -0.15 -7.02
CA TYR A 57 -1.66 -1.15 -7.39
C TYR A 57 -2.10 -2.13 -8.49
N ILE A 58 -3.39 -2.19 -8.82
CA ILE A 58 -3.93 -3.06 -9.85
C ILE A 58 -4.53 -2.22 -10.98
N PHE A 59 -3.96 -2.37 -12.16
CA PHE A 59 -4.38 -1.69 -13.39
C PHE A 59 -4.78 -2.71 -14.43
N LYS A 60 -5.95 -2.54 -15.06
CA LYS A 60 -6.38 -3.46 -16.12
C LYS A 60 -5.62 -3.18 -17.41
N THR A 61 -5.34 -1.90 -17.70
CA THR A 61 -4.73 -1.46 -18.96
C THR A 61 -3.55 -0.52 -18.74
N ALA A 62 -2.70 -0.38 -19.77
CA ALA A 62 -1.64 0.63 -19.79
C ALA A 62 -2.20 2.05 -19.70
N TYR A 63 -3.42 2.27 -20.22
CA TYR A 63 -4.16 3.51 -20.03
C TYR A 63 -4.44 3.77 -18.55
N ASP A 64 -5.01 2.81 -17.82
CA ASP A 64 -5.32 2.98 -16.38
C ASP A 64 -4.07 3.29 -15.57
N THR A 65 -2.98 2.57 -15.88
CA THR A 65 -1.67 2.80 -15.27
C THR A 65 -1.17 4.22 -15.53
N THR A 66 -1.20 4.66 -16.79
CA THR A 66 -0.71 5.99 -17.17
C THR A 66 -1.60 7.10 -16.61
N LYS A 67 -2.91 6.88 -16.54
CA LYS A 67 -3.87 7.84 -15.97
C LYS A 67 -3.63 8.07 -14.49
N LEU A 68 -3.34 7.01 -13.74
CA LEU A 68 -3.01 7.16 -12.31
C LEU A 68 -1.67 7.85 -12.12
N LEU A 69 -0.62 7.39 -12.81
CA LEU A 69 0.75 7.82 -12.54
C LEU A 69 1.08 9.19 -13.17
N ARG A 70 0.47 9.49 -14.32
CA ARG A 70 0.77 10.65 -15.16
C ARG A 70 -0.54 11.22 -15.73
N PRO A 71 -1.47 11.69 -14.86
CA PRO A 71 -2.81 12.13 -15.28
C PRO A 71 -2.75 13.24 -16.32
N GLN A 72 -1.80 14.17 -16.20
CA GLN A 72 -1.61 15.28 -17.14
C GLN A 72 -1.20 14.80 -18.55
N GLU A 73 -0.46 13.69 -18.66
CA GLU A 73 -0.11 13.12 -19.96
C GLU A 73 -1.32 12.49 -20.63
N ILE A 74 -2.14 11.75 -19.88
CA ILE A 74 -3.39 11.19 -20.40
C ILE A 74 -4.36 12.29 -20.81
N GLU A 75 -4.55 13.32 -19.98
CA GLU A 75 -5.44 14.45 -20.28
C GLU A 75 -5.03 15.14 -21.59
N ARG A 76 -3.73 15.43 -21.76
CA ARG A 76 -3.21 16.00 -23.03
C ARG A 76 -3.40 15.05 -24.20
N LEU A 77 -3.18 13.76 -24.01
CA LEU A 77 -3.35 12.76 -25.06
C LEU A 77 -4.82 12.64 -25.50
N GLU A 78 -5.75 12.68 -24.55
CA GLU A 78 -7.19 12.67 -24.80
C GLU A 78 -7.63 13.91 -25.59
N LEU A 79 -7.21 15.11 -25.15
CA LEU A 79 -7.50 16.37 -25.85
C LEU A 79 -6.94 16.38 -27.28
N THR A 80 -5.72 15.87 -27.49
CA THR A 80 -5.12 15.84 -28.83
C THR A 80 -5.72 14.77 -29.73
N ALA A 81 -6.16 13.64 -29.17
CA ALA A 81 -6.78 12.54 -29.92
C ALA A 81 -8.08 12.94 -30.64
N GLU A 82 -8.77 13.98 -30.17
CA GLU A 82 -9.96 14.54 -30.84
C GLU A 82 -9.66 15.07 -32.25
N HIS A 83 -8.43 15.54 -32.49
CA HIS A 83 -8.05 16.24 -33.72
C HIS A 83 -6.81 15.63 -34.39
N ASN A 84 -6.20 14.59 -33.80
CA ASN A 84 -4.98 13.96 -34.30
C ASN A 84 -5.12 12.43 -34.30
N ALA A 85 -5.09 11.84 -35.51
CA ALA A 85 -5.25 10.41 -35.72
C ALA A 85 -4.12 9.55 -35.09
N GLU A 86 -2.91 10.11 -34.97
CA GLU A 86 -1.79 9.43 -34.31
C GLU A 86 -2.01 9.36 -32.79
N SER A 87 -2.41 10.46 -32.16
CA SER A 87 -2.80 10.49 -30.74
C SER A 87 -3.95 9.53 -30.45
N ALA A 88 -4.98 9.48 -31.32
CA ALA A 88 -6.08 8.55 -31.20
C ALA A 88 -5.62 7.08 -31.24
N LYS A 89 -4.68 6.75 -32.14
CA LYS A 89 -4.09 5.42 -32.25
C LYS A 89 -3.26 5.03 -31.02
N ILE A 90 -2.51 5.99 -30.44
CA ILE A 90 -1.77 5.76 -29.19
C ILE A 90 -2.75 5.48 -28.05
N LEU A 91 -3.82 6.28 -27.93
CA LEU A 91 -4.83 6.12 -26.91
C LEU A 91 -5.55 4.76 -27.00
N ASP A 92 -5.92 4.33 -28.21
CA ASP A 92 -6.49 3.00 -28.46
C ASP A 92 -5.52 1.88 -28.04
N LYS A 93 -4.24 1.99 -28.43
CA LYS A 93 -3.21 1.03 -28.03
C LYS A 93 -3.08 0.94 -26.51
N LEU A 94 -3.10 2.07 -25.79
CA LEU A 94 -3.01 2.08 -24.32
C LEU A 94 -4.23 1.43 -23.67
N LYS A 95 -5.44 1.69 -24.18
CA LYS A 95 -6.69 1.11 -23.68
C LYS A 95 -6.78 -0.39 -23.93
N ASN A 96 -6.20 -0.87 -25.04
CA ASN A 96 -6.23 -2.29 -25.41
C ASN A 96 -5.02 -3.09 -24.87
N HIS A 97 -3.97 -2.43 -24.37
CA HIS A 97 -2.81 -3.10 -23.81
C HIS A 97 -3.07 -3.51 -22.35
N ILE A 98 -3.44 -4.77 -22.16
CA ILE A 98 -3.69 -5.36 -20.85
C ILE A 98 -2.37 -5.51 -20.09
N ILE A 99 -2.36 -5.06 -18.83
CA ILE A 99 -1.21 -5.25 -17.95
C ILE A 99 -1.30 -6.64 -17.31
N PRO A 100 -0.29 -7.51 -17.49
CA PRO A 100 -0.34 -8.84 -16.91
C PRO A 100 -0.27 -8.81 -15.37
N GLU A 101 -1.09 -9.61 -14.70
CA GLU A 101 -1.12 -9.66 -13.23
C GLU A 101 0.24 -10.02 -12.62
N GLN A 102 1.08 -10.81 -13.32
CA GLN A 102 2.41 -11.18 -12.85
C GLN A 102 3.33 -9.99 -12.60
N ILE A 103 3.07 -8.81 -13.16
CA ILE A 103 3.88 -7.61 -12.95
C ILE A 103 3.23 -6.58 -12.01
N LEU A 104 2.04 -6.85 -11.46
CA LEU A 104 1.33 -6.00 -10.49
C LEU A 104 1.66 -6.35 -9.03
N LEU A 105 1.41 -5.43 -8.09
CA LEU A 105 1.42 -5.71 -6.66
C LEU A 105 0.01 -6.11 -6.20
N THR A 106 -0.29 -7.41 -6.27
CA THR A 106 -1.56 -7.97 -5.78
C THR A 106 -1.53 -8.20 -4.27
N ALA A 107 -2.72 -8.36 -3.67
CA ALA A 107 -2.83 -8.72 -2.26
C ALA A 107 -2.06 -10.00 -1.89
N GLU A 108 -2.08 -11.02 -2.75
CA GLU A 108 -1.30 -12.25 -2.54
C GLU A 108 0.21 -11.99 -2.48
N LYS A 109 0.73 -11.17 -3.40
CA LYS A 109 2.14 -10.80 -3.44
C LYS A 109 2.55 -9.93 -2.26
N CYS A 110 1.71 -8.96 -1.90
CA CYS A 110 1.94 -8.10 -0.75
C CYS A 110 1.91 -8.89 0.57
N TYR A 111 0.98 -9.83 0.71
CA TYR A 111 0.91 -10.73 1.85
C TYR A 111 2.13 -11.65 1.93
N ALA A 112 2.54 -12.23 0.80
CA ALA A 112 3.74 -13.05 0.73
C ALA A 112 5.00 -12.25 1.12
N LEU A 113 5.09 -10.97 0.70
CA LEU A 113 6.15 -10.07 1.12
C LEU A 113 6.13 -9.80 2.62
N ARG A 114 4.97 -9.43 3.15
CA ARG A 114 4.77 -9.26 4.60
C ARG A 114 5.27 -10.49 5.36
N ASN A 115 4.92 -11.69 4.91
CA ASN A 115 5.36 -12.93 5.56
C ASN A 115 6.87 -13.14 5.48
N SER A 116 7.49 -12.97 4.30
CA SER A 116 8.94 -13.15 4.17
C SER A 116 9.74 -12.10 4.92
N CYS A 117 9.32 -10.83 4.85
CA CYS A 117 10.01 -9.73 5.53
C CYS A 117 9.84 -9.80 7.03
N LEU A 118 8.62 -10.01 7.54
CA LEU A 118 8.36 -9.99 8.99
C LEU A 118 8.77 -11.29 9.70
N HIS A 119 8.78 -12.45 9.03
CA HIS A 119 9.14 -13.72 9.68
C HIS A 119 10.60 -14.13 9.52
N SER A 120 11.25 -13.80 8.39
CA SER A 120 12.63 -14.22 8.15
C SER A 120 13.58 -13.09 7.78
N GLY A 121 13.10 -11.84 7.66
CA GLY A 121 13.91 -10.72 7.17
C GLY A 121 14.33 -10.88 5.70
N MET A 122 13.73 -11.84 4.98
CA MET A 122 14.14 -12.19 3.63
C MET A 122 13.36 -11.38 2.59
N SER A 123 14.10 -10.73 1.69
CA SER A 123 13.55 -10.03 0.51
C SER A 123 13.70 -10.82 -0.80
N LYS A 124 14.64 -11.78 -0.87
CA LYS A 124 14.86 -12.62 -2.06
C LYS A 124 13.75 -13.64 -2.23
N ASP A 125 12.89 -13.39 -3.21
CA ASP A 125 11.98 -14.37 -3.80
C ASP A 125 12.09 -14.19 -5.31
N GLU A 126 12.81 -15.08 -5.99
CA GLU A 126 13.09 -14.99 -7.44
C GLU A 126 11.81 -14.97 -8.30
N ARG A 127 10.66 -15.28 -7.70
CA ARG A 127 9.33 -15.22 -8.33
C ARG A 127 8.70 -13.82 -8.29
N ARG A 128 9.22 -12.88 -7.49
CA ARG A 128 8.68 -11.53 -7.37
C ARG A 128 9.33 -10.60 -8.38
N LYS A 129 8.52 -10.12 -9.33
CA LYS A 129 8.91 -9.09 -10.30
C LYS A 129 8.64 -7.67 -9.78
N PHE A 130 8.93 -7.42 -8.50
CA PHE A 130 8.81 -6.08 -7.92
C PHE A 130 9.86 -5.81 -6.83
N ALA A 131 10.24 -4.55 -6.66
CA ALA A 131 11.26 -4.11 -5.70
C ALA A 131 10.83 -2.81 -5.00
N PHE A 132 11.14 -2.71 -3.72
CA PHE A 132 10.95 -1.49 -2.94
C PHE A 132 12.24 -0.67 -2.94
N ILE A 133 12.13 0.63 -3.26
CA ILE A 133 13.26 1.57 -3.25
C ILE A 133 12.94 2.82 -2.43
N PRO A 134 13.93 3.44 -1.76
CA PRO A 134 13.74 4.77 -1.19
C PRO A 134 13.57 5.81 -2.31
N PRO A 135 13.01 7.00 -2.01
CA PRO A 135 13.02 8.12 -2.94
C PRO A 135 14.47 8.53 -3.28
N LEU A 136 14.69 9.06 -4.49
CA LEU A 136 15.99 9.62 -4.85
C LEU A 136 16.28 10.88 -4.02
N ASP A 137 17.56 11.24 -3.89
CA ASP A 137 17.95 12.49 -3.24
C ASP A 137 17.22 13.68 -3.89
N GLY A 138 16.61 14.53 -3.06
CA GLY A 138 15.73 15.61 -3.49
C GLY A 138 14.26 15.22 -3.72
N GLY A 139 13.84 14.00 -3.35
CA GLY A 139 12.44 13.55 -3.37
C GLY A 139 11.93 13.07 -4.74
N GLY A 140 12.82 13.01 -5.73
CA GLY A 140 12.53 12.54 -7.09
C GLY A 140 12.36 11.01 -7.19
N GLY A 141 12.11 10.55 -8.42
CA GLY A 141 11.98 9.13 -8.77
C GLY A 141 10.54 8.69 -9.02
N SER A 142 10.36 7.75 -9.94
CA SER A 142 9.04 7.26 -10.37
C SER A 142 8.51 6.19 -9.41
N HIS A 143 7.30 6.39 -8.87
CA HIS A 143 6.55 5.36 -8.16
C HIS A 143 5.79 4.50 -9.17
N LEU A 144 5.78 3.17 -8.98
CA LEU A 144 5.13 2.19 -9.87
C LEU A 144 5.66 2.25 -11.31
N ASN A 145 6.99 2.27 -11.45
CA ASN A 145 7.66 2.23 -12.75
C ASN A 145 8.23 0.84 -13.04
N PHE A 146 8.42 0.50 -14.31
CA PHE A 146 9.08 -0.75 -14.72
C PHE A 146 10.54 -0.51 -15.10
N ILE A 147 11.44 -1.27 -14.48
CA ILE A 147 12.86 -1.31 -14.82
C ILE A 147 13.25 -2.77 -15.01
N ASN A 148 13.69 -3.17 -16.21
CA ASN A 148 14.09 -4.55 -16.54
C ASN A 148 13.05 -5.59 -16.06
N ASP A 149 11.79 -5.43 -16.46
CA ASP A 149 10.64 -6.27 -16.06
C ASP A 149 10.34 -6.33 -14.56
N THR A 150 10.91 -5.43 -13.76
CA THR A 150 10.66 -5.32 -12.32
C THR A 150 9.84 -4.07 -12.02
N LEU A 151 8.69 -4.23 -11.37
CA LEU A 151 7.90 -3.14 -10.82
C LEU A 151 8.64 -2.50 -9.64
N VAL A 152 9.02 -1.25 -9.80
CA VAL A 152 9.71 -0.47 -8.78
C VAL A 152 8.68 0.36 -8.01
N ILE A 153 8.62 0.10 -6.70
CA ILE A 153 7.68 0.72 -5.77
C ILE A 153 8.49 1.59 -4.81
N ARG A 154 8.19 2.89 -4.84
CA ARG A 154 8.75 3.84 -3.88
C ARG A 154 8.20 3.58 -2.47
N ILE A 155 9.09 3.39 -1.50
CA ILE A 155 8.74 3.09 -0.10
C ILE A 155 7.90 4.21 0.50
N ASP A 156 8.30 5.46 0.32
CA ASP A 156 7.61 6.62 0.89
C ASP A 156 6.17 6.75 0.37
N LYS A 157 5.96 6.50 -0.93
CA LYS A 157 4.63 6.51 -1.54
C LYS A 157 3.77 5.34 -1.11
N PHE A 158 4.33 4.12 -1.08
CA PHE A 158 3.61 2.96 -0.54
C PHE A 158 3.20 3.16 0.92
N CYS A 159 4.10 3.72 1.73
CA CYS A 159 3.81 4.02 3.13
C CYS A 159 2.68 5.06 3.25
N GLU A 160 2.67 6.09 2.41
CA GLU A 160 1.60 7.09 2.43
C GLU A 160 0.26 6.50 1.96
N ASP A 161 0.24 5.69 0.90
CA ASP A 161 -0.97 4.99 0.43
C ASP A 161 -1.57 4.13 1.55
N VAL A 162 -0.71 3.39 2.27
CA VAL A 162 -1.13 2.60 3.45
C VAL A 162 -1.68 3.50 4.56
N CYS A 163 -1.01 4.62 4.86
CA CYS A 163 -1.48 5.53 5.91
C CYS A 163 -2.84 6.14 5.56
N LEU A 164 -3.02 6.61 4.32
CA LEU A 164 -4.29 7.16 3.85
C LEU A 164 -5.39 6.10 3.87
N ALA A 165 -5.10 4.88 3.43
CA ALA A 165 -6.03 3.76 3.50
C ALA A 165 -6.47 3.47 4.94
N VAL A 166 -5.53 3.46 5.89
CA VAL A 166 -5.83 3.26 7.32
C VAL A 166 -6.64 4.43 7.89
N ASP A 167 -6.27 5.67 7.57
CA ASP A 167 -6.94 6.87 8.08
C ASP A 167 -8.39 6.93 7.56
N ASN A 168 -8.61 6.65 6.27
CA ASN A 168 -9.94 6.56 5.64
C ASN A 168 -10.76 5.41 6.24
N TRP A 169 -10.16 4.23 6.37
CA TRP A 169 -10.79 3.08 7.01
C TRP A 169 -11.24 3.44 8.44
N PHE A 170 -10.35 4.05 9.23
CA PHE A 170 -10.63 4.40 10.61
C PHE A 170 -11.80 5.37 10.74
N GLU A 171 -11.87 6.41 9.88
CA GLU A 171 -13.01 7.33 9.87
C GLU A 171 -14.30 6.62 9.46
N SER A 172 -14.26 5.71 8.47
CA SER A 172 -15.44 4.93 8.07
C SER A 172 -16.01 4.04 9.19
N LYS A 173 -15.18 3.63 10.16
CA LYS A 173 -15.57 2.76 11.28
C LYS A 173 -15.87 3.52 12.58
N LYS A 174 -15.90 4.84 12.56
CA LYS A 174 -16.10 5.67 13.76
C LYS A 174 -17.43 5.41 14.47
N GLY A 175 -18.46 5.03 13.73
CA GLY A 175 -19.78 4.67 14.26
C GLY A 175 -19.93 3.22 14.74
N ASP A 176 -18.93 2.36 14.54
CA ASP A 176 -18.97 0.95 14.92
C ASP A 176 -18.34 0.74 16.30
N SER A 177 -19.18 0.60 17.33
CA SER A 177 -18.74 0.47 18.72
C SER A 177 -17.90 -0.77 18.99
N GLU A 178 -18.18 -1.88 18.30
CA GLU A 178 -17.39 -3.11 18.43
C GLU A 178 -15.97 -2.92 17.88
N ILE A 179 -15.85 -2.29 16.71
CA ILE A 179 -14.56 -1.95 16.13
C ILE A 179 -13.81 -0.94 17.02
N GLN A 180 -14.47 0.10 17.50
CA GLN A 180 -13.82 1.09 18.38
C GLN A 180 -13.31 0.47 19.68
N ASN A 181 -14.06 -0.46 20.28
CA ASN A 181 -13.61 -1.20 21.45
C ASN A 181 -12.34 -2.02 21.13
N ARG A 182 -12.32 -2.79 20.04
CA ARG A 182 -11.12 -3.54 19.62
C ARG A 182 -9.93 -2.63 19.30
N ILE A 183 -10.17 -1.44 18.76
CA ILE A 183 -9.11 -0.44 18.53
C ILE A 183 -8.51 0.04 19.86
N SER A 184 -9.34 0.21 20.90
CA SER A 184 -8.88 0.62 22.24
C SER A 184 -7.98 -0.42 22.92
N GLU A 185 -8.10 -1.69 22.55
CA GLU A 185 -7.30 -2.81 23.09
C GLU A 185 -5.94 -2.98 22.39
N LEU A 186 -5.71 -2.30 21.25
CA LEU A 186 -4.43 -2.37 20.55
C LEU A 186 -3.30 -1.80 21.40
N LEU A 187 -2.08 -2.32 21.15
CA LEU A 187 -0.86 -1.91 21.84
C LEU A 187 -0.74 -0.39 22.01
N GLU A 188 -0.51 0.02 23.26
CA GLU A 188 -0.21 1.39 23.66
C GLU A 188 1.10 1.42 24.45
N VAL A 189 2.02 2.28 24.02
CA VAL A 189 3.28 2.49 24.75
C VAL A 189 3.01 3.45 25.89
N SER A 190 2.89 2.91 27.10
CA SER A 190 2.76 3.72 28.30
C SER A 190 4.08 4.40 28.62
N HIS A 191 4.03 5.73 28.79
CA HIS A 191 5.16 6.52 29.27
C HIS A 191 5.08 6.78 30.78
N ASN A 192 4.16 6.09 31.48
CA ASN A 192 4.08 6.14 32.92
C ASN A 192 5.26 5.36 33.51
N PRO A 193 6.18 5.99 34.26
CA PRO A 193 7.31 5.30 34.89
C PRO A 193 6.88 4.29 35.96
N PHE A 194 5.59 4.30 36.36
CA PHE A 194 4.99 3.35 37.29
C PHE A 194 3.89 2.53 36.60
N PRO A 195 4.25 1.46 35.87
CA PRO A 195 3.26 0.64 35.16
C PRO A 195 2.29 -0.01 36.14
N ARG A 196 0.98 0.09 35.87
CA ARG A 196 -0.03 -0.70 36.61
C ARG A 196 0.17 -2.17 36.24
N VAL A 197 0.66 -2.96 37.19
CA VAL A 197 0.69 -4.42 37.06
C VAL A 197 -0.74 -4.90 37.17
N TYR A 198 -1.36 -5.23 36.04
CA TYR A 198 -2.64 -5.93 36.04
C TYR A 198 -2.39 -7.38 36.43
N PHE A 199 -2.66 -7.72 37.68
CA PHE A 199 -2.86 -9.12 38.06
C PHE A 199 -4.22 -9.54 37.51
N ASN A 200 -4.24 -10.42 36.52
CA ASN A 200 -5.46 -11.09 36.12
C ASN A 200 -5.98 -11.89 37.33
N LYS A 201 -7.17 -11.54 37.81
CA LYS A 201 -7.95 -12.39 38.72
C LYS A 201 -8.64 -13.49 37.93
#